data_AF-A0A7S1REP6-F1
#
_entry.id   AF-A0A7S1REP6-F1
#
_cell.length_a   1.000
_cell.length_b   1.000
_cell.length_c   1.000
_cell.angle_alpha   90.00
_cell.angle_beta   90.00
_cell.angle_gamma   90.00
#
_symmetry.space_group_name_H-M   'P 1'
#
loop_
_entity.id
_entity.type
_entity.pdbx_description
1 polymer ?
#
loop_
_entity_poly.entity_id
_entity_poly.type
_entity_poly.pdbx_seq_one_letter_code
_entity_poly.pdbx_strand_id
1 'polypeptide(L)'
;AAAAASQATKAGPAAAAAAGHAVAANASLPPAQALRRPHVKFSLLRTDDACTCMLSDEVCTCAEAMRLMNCIVDACTSGKCACEPYTLHDTCVSVAGTCSSLDIRCKQEKAECLDEEQSRSLPEANSTDAQRMAADKYEVLRELKEKRCRLKLAVEDGWLNAKKQLKTVEDEVARHMKDLAIMRQQLPEMHCAKHFEEWHAPPEMPETPETPASVQGPVKITVQAVPAEAEAKSSETESEPETTTEAPAEAESSAGNATEEEGSKEESGSSSSQGGSSTFRIVIVLLVIVAAISVIVCAMRTARS
;
A
#
# COMPACT_ATOMS: atom_id res chain seq x y z
N ALA A 1 -16.25 -16.16 -48.53
CA ALA A 1 -15.51 -15.47 -49.61
C ALA A 1 -14.64 -14.41 -48.93
N ALA A 2 -13.31 -14.36 -49.00
CA ALA A 2 -12.25 -15.04 -49.74
C ALA A 2 -11.09 -15.28 -48.72
N ALA A 3 -10.41 -16.43 -48.67
CA ALA A 3 -9.12 -16.73 -49.34
C ALA A 3 -8.09 -15.57 -49.23
N ALA A 4 -6.82 -15.74 -48.80
CA ALA A 4 -5.90 -16.83 -49.10
C ALA A 4 -4.60 -16.82 -48.25
N ALA A 5 -3.96 -18.01 -48.21
CA ALA A 5 -2.50 -18.34 -48.25
C ALA A 5 -1.54 -17.76 -47.20
N SER A 6 -0.85 -18.53 -46.34
CA SER A 6 0.05 -19.69 -46.53
C SER A 6 1.37 -19.37 -47.23
N GLN A 7 2.49 -19.35 -46.50
CA GLN A 7 3.79 -19.86 -46.98
C GLN A 7 4.60 -20.48 -45.84
N ALA A 8 4.97 -21.73 -46.07
CA ALA A 8 5.91 -22.55 -45.33
C ALA A 8 7.30 -22.46 -45.99
N THR A 9 8.36 -22.41 -45.20
CA THR A 9 9.75 -22.63 -45.65
C THR A 9 10.36 -23.69 -44.73
N LYS A 10 10.48 -24.93 -45.21
CA LYS A 10 11.61 -25.50 -45.96
C LYS A 10 12.68 -26.05 -45.02
N ALA A 11 12.48 -27.32 -44.65
CA ALA A 11 13.52 -28.20 -44.15
C ALA A 11 14.57 -28.47 -45.25
N GLY A 12 15.83 -28.53 -44.86
CA GLY A 12 16.97 -28.98 -45.66
C GLY A 12 17.86 -29.90 -44.81
N PRO A 13 18.33 -31.04 -45.35
CA PRO A 13 19.01 -32.08 -44.57
C PRO A 13 20.55 -32.06 -44.72
N ALA A 14 21.17 -32.86 -43.85
CA ALA A 14 22.32 -33.74 -44.10
C ALA A 14 23.76 -33.25 -43.84
N ALA A 15 24.43 -34.13 -43.06
CA ALA A 15 25.77 -34.70 -43.27
C ALA A 15 27.00 -34.07 -42.58
N ALA A 16 27.44 -34.80 -41.55
CA ALA A 16 28.77 -35.43 -41.40
C ALA A 16 30.04 -34.56 -41.42
N ALA A 17 30.78 -34.60 -40.31
CA ALA A 17 32.20 -34.93 -40.30
C ALA A 17 32.68 -35.29 -38.88
N ALA A 18 33.15 -36.52 -38.72
CA ALA A 18 33.95 -36.96 -37.60
C ALA A 18 35.40 -36.49 -37.79
N ALA A 19 36.01 -35.93 -36.74
CA ALA A 19 37.46 -35.86 -36.59
C ALA A 19 37.79 -35.86 -35.10
N GLY A 20 38.26 -37.02 -34.62
CA GLY A 20 38.76 -37.19 -33.27
C GLY A 20 40.09 -36.48 -33.10
N HIS A 21 40.24 -35.78 -31.97
CA HIS A 21 41.53 -35.44 -31.40
C HIS A 21 41.59 -36.06 -30.01
N ALA A 22 42.38 -37.12 -29.90
CA ALA A 22 42.83 -37.66 -28.62
C ALA A 22 43.79 -36.65 -27.99
N VAL A 23 43.33 -35.93 -26.96
CA VAL A 23 44.19 -35.11 -26.11
C VAL A 23 44.56 -35.96 -24.90
N ALA A 24 45.86 -36.16 -24.73
CA ALA A 24 46.47 -36.91 -23.65
C ALA A 24 45.98 -36.43 -22.27
N ALA A 25 45.60 -37.39 -21.43
CA ALA A 25 45.31 -37.19 -20.03
C ALA A 25 46.60 -36.79 -19.30
N ASN A 26 46.84 -35.48 -19.18
CA ASN A 26 47.78 -34.95 -18.20
C ASN A 26 46.98 -34.62 -16.93
N ALA A 27 46.91 -35.59 -16.01
CA ALA A 27 46.30 -35.43 -14.70
C ALA A 27 47.20 -34.56 -13.81
N SER A 28 47.21 -33.26 -14.09
CA SER A 28 47.60 -32.24 -13.12
C SER A 28 46.31 -31.80 -12.43
N LEU A 29 46.11 -32.28 -11.20
CA LEU A 29 45.03 -31.82 -10.33
C LEU A 29 45.14 -30.29 -10.19
N PRO A 30 44.17 -29.50 -10.68
CA PRO A 30 44.19 -28.06 -10.49
C PRO A 30 44.12 -27.75 -8.99
N PRO A 31 44.83 -26.72 -8.51
CA PRO A 31 44.68 -26.27 -7.13
C PRO A 31 43.19 -26.00 -6.89
N ALA A 32 42.67 -26.48 -5.75
CA ALA A 32 41.32 -26.24 -5.30
C ALA A 32 40.94 -24.78 -5.58
N GLN A 33 40.19 -24.58 -6.66
CA GLN A 33 39.65 -23.28 -6.99
C GLN A 33 38.60 -23.04 -5.93
N ALA A 34 38.99 -22.32 -4.87
CA ALA A 34 38.06 -21.68 -3.95
C ALA A 34 36.97 -21.07 -4.84
N LEU A 35 35.73 -21.55 -4.70
CA LEU A 35 34.55 -21.08 -5.43
C LEU A 35 34.62 -19.56 -5.52
N ARG A 36 35.13 -19.05 -6.64
CA ARG A 36 35.24 -17.61 -6.85
C ARG A 36 33.82 -17.15 -7.05
N ARG A 37 33.26 -16.56 -5.99
CA ARG A 37 31.92 -16.00 -6.02
C ARG A 37 31.85 -15.00 -7.18
N PRO A 38 30.85 -15.11 -8.06
CA PRO A 38 30.69 -14.18 -9.16
C PRO A 38 30.27 -12.82 -8.60
N HIS A 39 31.25 -11.92 -8.42
CA HIS A 39 30.97 -10.51 -8.19
C HIS A 39 30.61 -9.88 -9.54
N VAL A 40 29.32 -9.73 -9.79
CA VAL A 40 28.83 -9.07 -11.00
C VAL A 40 28.83 -7.56 -10.73
N LYS A 41 29.93 -6.90 -11.11
CA LYS A 41 30.03 -5.44 -11.06
C LYS A 41 29.61 -4.88 -12.43
N PHE A 42 28.50 -4.16 -12.45
CA PHE A 42 28.11 -3.38 -13.62
C PHE A 42 28.55 -1.93 -13.43
N SER A 43 29.47 -1.49 -14.28
CA SER A 43 29.88 -0.10 -14.39
C SER A 43 29.31 0.45 -15.67
N LEU A 44 28.39 1.42 -15.55
CA LEU A 44 27.98 2.22 -16.69
C LEU A 44 29.12 3.17 -17.07
N LEU A 45 29.10 3.70 -18.31
CA LEU A 45 30.15 4.59 -18.82
C LEU A 45 30.08 5.98 -18.15
N ARG A 46 30.44 6.06 -16.87
CA ARG A 46 30.78 7.27 -16.10
C ARG A 46 31.27 6.89 -14.70
N THR A 47 32.24 7.63 -14.18
CA THR A 47 32.94 7.35 -12.91
C THR A 47 32.27 7.94 -11.67
N ASP A 48 31.02 8.40 -11.77
CA ASP A 48 30.28 8.87 -10.61
C ASP A 48 29.68 7.68 -9.87
N ASP A 49 29.73 7.67 -8.54
CA ASP A 49 29.22 6.57 -7.71
C ASP A 49 27.73 6.26 -7.99
N ALA A 50 26.99 7.26 -8.48
CA ALA A 50 25.58 7.14 -8.90
C ALA A 50 25.35 6.18 -10.08
N CYS A 51 26.40 5.85 -10.86
CA CYS A 51 26.35 4.97 -12.01
C CYS A 51 26.87 3.55 -11.71
N THR A 52 27.15 3.25 -10.44
CA THR A 52 27.64 1.95 -9.99
C THR A 52 26.53 1.22 -9.24
N CYS A 53 25.95 0.22 -9.88
CA CYS A 53 24.97 -0.66 -9.26
C CYS A 53 25.62 -1.99 -8.91
N MET A 54 25.50 -2.41 -7.65
CA MET A 54 26.10 -3.63 -7.13
C MET A 54 25.03 -4.57 -6.59
N LEU A 55 25.20 -5.85 -6.87
CA LEU A 55 24.48 -6.92 -6.19
C LEU A 55 25.23 -7.23 -4.89
N SER A 56 24.55 -7.22 -3.76
CA SER A 56 25.15 -7.57 -2.47
C SER A 56 25.62 -9.03 -2.49
N ASP A 57 26.89 -9.28 -2.13
CA ASP A 57 27.66 -10.48 -2.50
C ASP A 57 27.28 -11.82 -1.83
N GLU A 58 26.13 -11.89 -1.16
CA GLU A 58 25.86 -13.00 -0.22
C GLU A 58 24.66 -13.87 -0.58
N VAL A 59 23.63 -13.35 -1.27
CA VAL A 59 22.44 -14.17 -1.56
C VAL A 59 21.79 -13.75 -2.88
N CYS A 60 21.67 -14.71 -3.81
CA CYS A 60 20.82 -14.60 -5.00
C CYS A 60 19.35 -14.65 -4.57
N THR A 61 18.83 -13.54 -4.03
CA THR A 61 17.41 -13.35 -3.76
C THR A 61 16.76 -12.50 -4.84
N CYS A 62 15.46 -12.74 -5.03
CA CYS A 62 14.62 -11.95 -5.92
C CYS A 62 14.65 -10.46 -5.55
N ALA A 63 14.60 -10.14 -4.25
CA ALA A 63 14.65 -8.77 -3.75
C ALA A 63 15.96 -8.04 -4.11
N GLU A 64 17.12 -8.70 -3.91
CA GLU A 64 18.42 -8.10 -4.26
C GLU A 64 18.61 -7.97 -5.77
N ALA A 65 18.18 -8.97 -6.56
CA ALA A 65 18.20 -8.90 -8.01
C ALA A 65 17.34 -7.74 -8.53
N MET A 66 16.14 -7.55 -7.98
CA MET A 66 15.26 -6.43 -8.33
C MET A 66 15.81 -5.08 -7.87
N ARG A 67 16.51 -5.02 -6.73
CA ARG A 67 17.20 -3.81 -6.26
C ARG A 67 18.27 -3.35 -7.24
N LEU A 68 19.07 -4.29 -7.78
CA LEU A 68 20.05 -4.02 -8.83
C LEU A 68 19.36 -3.48 -10.10
N MET A 69 18.29 -4.12 -10.57
CA MET A 69 17.58 -3.67 -11.77
C MET A 69 16.98 -2.27 -11.61
N ASN A 70 16.38 -1.97 -10.44
CA ASN A 70 15.84 -0.65 -10.14
C ASN A 70 16.94 0.42 -10.08
N CYS A 71 18.10 0.10 -9.50
CA CYS A 71 19.26 1.00 -9.52
C CYS A 71 19.67 1.37 -10.94
N ILE A 72 19.69 0.41 -11.87
CA ILE A 72 20.04 0.65 -13.28
C ILE A 72 18.99 1.55 -13.93
N VAL A 73 17.70 1.28 -13.73
CA VAL A 73 16.60 2.11 -14.26
C VAL A 73 16.71 3.54 -13.72
N ASP A 74 16.91 3.72 -12.42
CA ASP A 74 17.04 5.04 -11.78
C ASP A 74 18.28 5.79 -12.29
N ALA A 75 19.42 5.10 -12.41
CA ALA A 75 20.65 5.66 -12.94
C ALA A 75 20.48 6.14 -14.40
N CYS A 76 19.83 5.33 -15.25
CA CYS A 76 19.59 5.67 -16.65
C CYS A 76 18.54 6.77 -16.82
N THR A 77 17.44 6.72 -16.09
CA THR A 77 16.37 7.73 -16.15
C THR A 77 16.79 9.07 -15.57
N SER A 78 17.77 9.09 -14.65
CA SER A 78 18.33 10.33 -14.12
C SER A 78 19.06 11.19 -15.17
N GLY A 79 19.45 10.61 -16.32
CA GLY A 79 20.27 11.27 -17.34
C GLY A 79 21.71 11.56 -16.91
N LYS A 80 22.12 11.12 -15.71
CA LYS A 80 23.49 11.30 -15.20
C LYS A 80 24.46 10.29 -15.80
N CYS A 81 23.96 9.08 -16.08
CA CYS A 81 24.72 7.96 -16.62
C CYS A 81 24.43 7.77 -18.12
N ALA A 82 25.47 7.45 -18.90
CA ALA A 82 25.30 7.04 -20.28
C ALA A 82 24.88 5.55 -20.32
N CYS A 83 23.62 5.31 -20.69
CA CYS A 83 23.06 3.97 -20.79
C CYS A 83 22.77 3.59 -22.24
N GLU A 84 23.13 2.36 -22.61
CA GLU A 84 22.75 1.77 -23.88
C GLU A 84 21.30 1.21 -23.80
N PRO A 85 20.55 1.16 -24.90
CA PRO A 85 19.14 0.78 -24.91
C PRO A 85 18.88 -0.67 -24.47
N TYR A 86 19.92 -1.50 -24.39
CA TYR A 86 19.83 -2.90 -23.96
C TYR A 86 20.53 -3.17 -22.62
N THR A 87 21.10 -2.14 -21.97
CA THR A 87 21.85 -2.33 -20.72
C THR A 87 21.02 -3.03 -19.63
N LEU A 88 19.75 -2.65 -19.46
CA LEU A 88 18.87 -3.27 -18.48
C LEU A 88 18.63 -4.76 -18.79
N HIS A 89 18.31 -5.06 -20.05
CA HIS A 89 18.06 -6.43 -20.51
C HIS A 89 19.30 -7.31 -20.37
N ASP A 90 20.45 -6.84 -20.84
CA ASP A 90 21.70 -7.62 -20.81
C ASP A 90 22.16 -7.87 -19.37
N THR A 91 21.98 -6.88 -18.50
CA THR A 91 22.24 -7.04 -17.07
C THR A 91 21.28 -8.06 -16.45
N CYS A 92 19.99 -7.99 -16.79
CA CYS A 92 19.00 -8.96 -16.33
C CYS A 92 19.35 -10.39 -16.73
N VAL A 93 19.71 -10.62 -17.99
CA VAL A 93 20.11 -11.95 -18.49
C VAL A 93 21.37 -12.44 -17.79
N SER A 94 22.34 -11.56 -17.53
CA SER A 94 23.57 -11.88 -16.79
C SER A 94 23.27 -12.30 -15.34
N VAL A 95 22.38 -11.58 -14.65
CA VAL A 95 21.95 -11.92 -13.28
C VAL A 95 21.17 -13.23 -13.26
N ALA A 96 20.24 -13.44 -14.20
CA ALA A 96 19.49 -14.68 -14.32
C ALA A 96 20.42 -15.89 -14.57
N GLY A 97 21.45 -15.74 -15.40
CA GLY A 97 22.46 -16.77 -15.63
C GLY A 97 23.38 -17.03 -14.42
N THR A 98 23.66 -16.00 -13.63
CA THR A 98 24.49 -16.10 -12.42
C THR A 98 23.72 -16.72 -11.26
N CYS A 99 22.45 -16.34 -11.11
CA CYS A 99 21.56 -16.78 -10.05
C CYS A 99 20.61 -17.87 -10.54
N SER A 100 21.15 -19.07 -10.76
CA SER A 100 20.38 -20.24 -11.25
C SER A 100 19.18 -20.65 -10.37
N SER A 101 19.10 -20.17 -9.13
CA SER A 101 17.99 -20.40 -8.21
C SER A 101 16.84 -19.42 -8.36
N LEU A 102 16.97 -18.40 -9.21
CA LEU A 102 15.95 -17.37 -9.42
C LEU A 102 15.32 -17.51 -10.80
N ASP A 103 13.99 -17.51 -10.87
CA ASP A 103 13.27 -17.39 -12.14
C ASP A 103 12.99 -15.91 -12.46
N ILE A 104 13.89 -15.30 -13.25
CA ILE A 104 13.79 -13.89 -13.66
C ILE A 104 13.43 -13.81 -15.15
N ARG A 105 12.35 -13.09 -15.45
CA ARG A 105 11.94 -12.71 -16.80
C ARG A 105 12.51 -11.36 -17.18
N CYS A 106 13.40 -11.38 -18.17
CA CYS A 106 14.03 -10.19 -18.72
C CYS A 106 13.25 -9.68 -19.94
N LYS A 107 12.75 -8.45 -19.87
CA LYS A 107 12.21 -7.68 -21.00
C LYS A 107 13.10 -6.47 -21.25
N GLN A 108 12.96 -5.84 -22.42
CA GLN A 108 13.80 -4.71 -22.82
C GLN A 108 13.74 -3.53 -21.83
N GLU A 109 12.55 -3.24 -21.31
CA GLU A 109 12.30 -2.09 -20.42
C GLU A 109 12.02 -2.47 -18.97
N LYS A 110 12.00 -3.78 -18.64
CA LYS A 110 11.61 -4.25 -17.31
C LYS A 110 12.19 -5.63 -17.00
N ALA A 111 12.58 -5.85 -15.76
CA ALA A 111 12.83 -7.17 -15.21
C ALA A 111 11.68 -7.56 -14.26
N GLU A 112 11.26 -8.81 -14.30
CA GLU A 112 10.25 -9.39 -13.40
C GLU A 112 10.83 -10.65 -12.79
N CYS A 113 10.64 -10.88 -11.50
CA CYS A 113 11.15 -12.06 -10.82
C CYS A 113 9.96 -12.85 -10.25
N LEU A 114 9.86 -14.12 -10.64
CA LEU A 114 8.65 -14.94 -10.49
C LEU A 114 8.56 -15.63 -9.12
N ASP A 115 9.68 -15.79 -8.42
CA ASP A 115 9.72 -16.44 -7.10
C ASP A 115 8.98 -15.65 -6.01
N GLU A 116 8.92 -14.32 -6.15
CA GLU A 116 8.12 -13.45 -5.25
C GLU A 116 6.64 -13.39 -5.68
N GLU A 117 6.31 -13.61 -6.96
CA GLU A 117 4.92 -13.61 -7.39
C GLU A 117 4.18 -14.85 -6.86
N GLN A 118 4.84 -16.00 -6.70
CA GLN A 118 4.21 -17.16 -6.07
C GLN A 118 4.01 -17.00 -4.56
N SER A 119 4.79 -16.14 -3.91
CA SER A 119 4.64 -15.77 -2.49
C SER A 119 3.78 -14.51 -2.28
N ARG A 120 3.47 -13.74 -3.32
CA ARG A 120 2.52 -12.61 -3.30
C ARG A 120 1.15 -12.92 -3.92
N SER A 121 1.01 -13.97 -4.73
CA SER A 121 -0.25 -14.35 -5.40
C SER A 121 -1.11 -15.33 -4.60
N LEU A 122 -0.62 -15.85 -3.48
CA LEU A 122 -1.49 -16.18 -2.38
C LEU A 122 -1.39 -15.01 -1.40
N PRO A 123 -2.44 -14.17 -1.24
CA PRO A 123 -2.57 -13.42 -0.02
C PRO A 123 -2.76 -14.45 1.09
N GLU A 124 -1.66 -15.01 1.56
CA GLU A 124 -1.57 -15.42 2.94
C GLU A 124 -1.91 -14.13 3.68
N ALA A 125 -3.13 -14.10 4.22
CA ALA A 125 -3.65 -12.97 4.98
C ALA A 125 -2.70 -12.79 6.16
N ASN A 126 -1.62 -12.05 5.94
CA ASN A 126 -0.78 -11.54 6.99
C ASN A 126 -1.73 -10.67 7.80
N SER A 127 -2.20 -11.27 8.90
CA SER A 127 -3.24 -10.72 9.77
C SER A 127 -2.96 -9.26 10.14
N THR A 128 -1.70 -8.82 10.06
CA THR A 128 -1.21 -7.48 10.30
C THR A 128 -1.88 -6.40 9.45
N ASP A 129 -2.12 -6.61 8.15
CA ASP A 129 -2.65 -5.53 7.30
C ASP A 129 -4.15 -5.36 7.50
N ALA A 130 -4.90 -6.46 7.55
CA ALA A 130 -6.33 -6.43 7.89
C ALA A 130 -6.55 -5.89 9.32
N GLN A 131 -5.71 -6.27 10.28
CA GLN A 131 -5.74 -5.72 11.65
C GLN A 131 -5.41 -4.24 11.68
N ARG A 132 -4.43 -3.78 10.89
CA ARG A 132 -4.07 -2.37 10.81
C ARG A 132 -5.21 -1.54 10.22
N MET A 133 -5.82 -2.01 9.14
CA MET A 133 -7.01 -1.36 8.56
C MET A 133 -8.20 -1.35 9.52
N ALA A 134 -8.40 -2.43 10.29
CA ALA A 134 -9.43 -2.48 11.32
C ALA A 134 -9.15 -1.48 12.45
N ALA A 135 -7.91 -1.39 12.92
CA ALA A 135 -7.47 -0.43 13.94
C ALA A 135 -7.74 1.02 13.52
N ASP A 136 -7.39 1.38 12.28
CA ASP A 136 -7.64 2.72 11.74
C ASP A 136 -9.15 3.02 11.70
N LYS A 137 -9.98 2.05 11.33
CA LYS A 137 -11.45 2.22 11.35
C LYS A 137 -12.03 2.37 12.75
N TYR A 138 -11.48 1.69 13.75
CA TYR A 138 -11.92 1.84 15.13
C TYR A 138 -11.64 3.25 15.68
N GLU A 139 -10.50 3.84 15.33
CA GLU A 139 -10.19 5.22 15.74
C GLU A 139 -11.16 6.21 15.12
N VAL A 140 -11.42 6.10 13.80
CA VAL A 140 -12.39 6.96 13.11
C VAL A 140 -13.80 6.81 13.70
N LEU A 141 -14.24 5.58 14.00
CA LEU A 141 -15.55 5.34 14.61
C LEU A 141 -15.66 5.94 16.01
N ARG A 142 -14.57 5.98 16.78
CA ARG A 142 -14.53 6.62 18.11
C ARG A 142 -14.78 8.12 17.99
N GLU A 143 -14.09 8.80 17.07
CA GLU A 143 -14.28 10.24 16.82
C GLU A 143 -15.69 10.53 16.30
N LEU A 144 -16.20 9.72 15.37
CA LEU A 144 -17.55 9.86 14.83
C LEU A 144 -18.61 9.64 15.92
N LYS A 145 -18.37 8.73 16.88
CA LYS A 145 -19.27 8.53 18.03
C LYS A 145 -19.40 9.80 18.86
N GLU A 146 -18.27 10.39 19.27
CA GLU A 146 -18.28 11.63 20.07
C GLU A 146 -18.98 12.76 19.31
N LYS A 147 -18.64 12.94 18.03
CA LYS A 147 -19.25 13.96 17.17
C LYS A 147 -20.76 13.76 17.03
N ARG A 148 -21.20 12.51 16.83
CA ARG A 148 -22.62 12.15 16.75
C ARG A 148 -23.34 12.53 18.04
N CYS A 149 -22.75 12.25 19.19
CA CYS A 149 -23.36 12.54 20.49
C CYS A 149 -23.47 14.05 20.78
N ARG A 150 -22.43 14.81 20.44
CA ARG A 150 -22.47 16.28 20.53
C ARG A 150 -23.55 16.86 19.61
N LEU A 151 -23.68 16.35 18.38
CA LEU A 151 -24.69 16.81 17.44
C LEU A 151 -26.12 16.44 17.86
N LYS A 152 -26.32 15.28 18.52
CA LYS A 152 -27.62 14.92 19.10
C LYS A 152 -28.07 15.93 20.16
N LEU A 153 -27.18 16.30 21.06
CA LEU A 153 -27.47 17.34 22.06
C LEU A 153 -27.77 18.69 21.41
N ALA A 154 -26.98 19.11 20.41
CA ALA A 154 -27.24 20.35 19.69
C ALA A 154 -28.58 20.36 18.93
N VAL A 155 -29.05 19.20 18.45
CA VAL A 155 -30.40 19.07 17.87
C VAL A 155 -31.47 19.27 18.94
N GLU A 156 -31.30 18.69 20.13
CA GLU A 156 -32.20 18.86 21.27
C GLU A 156 -32.25 20.33 21.73
N ASP A 157 -31.12 21.03 21.67
CA ASP A 157 -31.00 22.47 21.98
C ASP A 157 -31.52 23.39 20.85
N GLY A 158 -31.99 22.84 19.73
CA GLY A 158 -32.59 23.62 18.64
C GLY A 158 -31.61 24.29 17.67
N TRP A 159 -30.37 23.80 17.55
CA TRP A 159 -29.38 24.35 16.61
C TRP A 159 -29.77 24.05 15.15
N LEU A 160 -29.97 25.11 14.37
CA LEU A 160 -30.58 25.06 13.01
C LEU A 160 -29.82 24.20 11.97
N ASN A 161 -28.56 23.84 12.20
CA ASN A 161 -27.77 22.99 11.29
C ASN A 161 -27.39 21.63 11.86
N ALA A 162 -27.68 21.37 13.15
CA ALA A 162 -27.21 20.16 13.82
C ALA A 162 -27.81 18.89 13.21
N LYS A 163 -29.08 18.94 12.79
CA LYS A 163 -29.79 17.78 12.21
C LYS A 163 -29.17 17.30 10.89
N LYS A 164 -28.80 18.24 10.01
CA LYS A 164 -28.15 17.91 8.73
C LYS A 164 -26.78 17.29 8.96
N GLN A 165 -25.98 17.87 9.85
CA GLN A 165 -24.66 17.34 10.20
C GLN A 165 -24.76 15.98 10.88
N LEU A 166 -25.75 15.79 11.76
CA LEU A 166 -25.99 14.53 12.45
C LEU A 166 -26.23 13.40 11.44
N LYS A 167 -27.07 13.64 10.42
CA LYS A 167 -27.33 12.67 9.36
C LYS A 167 -26.05 12.29 8.59
N THR A 168 -25.22 13.28 8.24
CA THR A 168 -23.94 13.03 7.56
C THR A 168 -23.01 12.14 8.41
N VAL A 169 -22.91 12.42 9.71
CA VAL A 169 -22.12 11.59 10.63
C VAL A 169 -22.70 10.19 10.78
N GLU A 170 -24.02 10.04 10.83
CA GLU A 170 -24.68 8.73 10.88
C GLU A 170 -24.43 7.90 9.61
N ASP A 171 -24.43 8.51 8.43
CA ASP A 171 -24.12 7.84 7.16
C ASP A 171 -22.64 7.38 7.11
N GLU A 172 -21.71 8.21 7.61
CA GLU A 172 -20.29 7.84 7.72
C GLU A 172 -20.08 6.68 8.70
N VAL A 173 -20.70 6.74 9.88
CA VAL A 173 -20.69 5.64 10.86
C VAL A 173 -21.18 4.35 10.22
N ALA A 174 -22.31 4.38 9.51
CA ALA A 174 -22.88 3.19 8.85
C ALA A 174 -21.92 2.59 7.82
N ARG A 175 -21.19 3.42 7.07
CA ARG A 175 -20.19 2.97 6.09
C ARG A 175 -19.03 2.23 6.77
N HIS A 176 -18.44 2.83 7.82
CA HIS A 176 -17.33 2.20 8.53
C HIS A 176 -17.75 0.92 9.27
N MET A 177 -18.95 0.87 9.85
CA MET A 177 -19.50 -0.34 10.47
C MET A 177 -19.69 -1.46 9.45
N LYS A 178 -20.19 -1.13 8.24
CA LYS A 178 -20.31 -2.10 7.15
C LYS A 178 -18.96 -2.67 6.72
N ASP A 179 -17.93 -1.82 6.62
CA ASP A 179 -16.59 -2.28 6.26
C ASP A 179 -16.00 -3.23 7.32
N LEU A 180 -16.19 -2.93 8.61
CA LEU A 180 -15.80 -3.84 9.69
C LEU A 180 -16.54 -5.18 9.63
N ALA A 181 -17.85 -5.15 9.34
CA ALA A 181 -18.64 -6.37 9.17
C ALA A 181 -18.15 -7.24 7.99
N ILE A 182 -17.79 -6.61 6.86
CA ILE A 182 -17.21 -7.32 5.70
C ILE A 182 -15.88 -7.99 6.10
N MET A 183 -15.07 -7.33 6.92
CA MET A 183 -13.82 -7.87 7.45
C MET A 183 -14.00 -8.86 8.62
N ARG A 184 -15.25 -9.18 8.99
CA ARG A 184 -15.62 -10.05 10.13
C ARG A 184 -15.01 -9.59 11.46
N GLN A 185 -14.88 -8.28 11.64
CA GLN A 185 -14.37 -7.65 12.85
C GLN A 185 -15.52 -7.32 13.81
N GLN A 186 -15.23 -7.28 15.12
CA GLN A 186 -16.21 -6.92 16.14
C GLN A 186 -16.75 -5.50 15.92
N LEU A 187 -18.03 -5.28 16.22
CA LEU A 187 -18.70 -4.01 15.97
C LEU A 187 -18.83 -3.21 17.28
N PRO A 188 -18.26 -1.99 17.38
CA PRO A 188 -18.35 -1.19 18.59
C PRO A 188 -19.77 -0.68 18.81
N GLU A 189 -20.14 -0.51 20.07
CA GLU A 189 -21.36 0.17 20.46
C GLU A 189 -21.29 1.67 20.13
N MET A 190 -22.24 2.16 19.33
CA MET A 190 -22.28 3.56 18.93
C MET A 190 -23.16 4.43 19.84
N HIS A 191 -24.02 3.87 20.70
CA HIS A 191 -24.92 4.66 21.58
C HIS A 191 -24.17 5.63 22.50
N CYS A 192 -24.72 6.84 22.69
CA CYS A 192 -24.07 7.94 23.42
C CYS A 192 -23.94 7.72 24.92
N ALA A 193 -24.86 6.95 25.51
CA ALA A 193 -24.84 6.65 26.95
C ALA A 193 -23.86 5.52 27.31
N LYS A 194 -23.24 4.87 26.32
CA LYS A 194 -22.40 3.68 26.49
C LYS A 194 -20.97 3.94 26.07
N HIS A 195 -20.03 3.18 26.62
CA HIS A 195 -18.62 3.27 26.22
C HIS A 195 -18.37 2.63 24.86
N PHE A 196 -17.31 3.07 24.17
CA PHE A 196 -16.93 2.52 22.85
C PHE A 196 -16.38 1.09 22.95
N GLU A 197 -15.93 0.68 24.12
CA GLU A 197 -15.34 -0.63 24.40
C GLU A 197 -16.37 -1.73 24.66
N GLU A 198 -17.67 -1.42 24.60
CA GLU A 198 -18.72 -2.43 24.55
C GLU A 198 -18.83 -2.96 23.11
N TRP A 199 -18.37 -4.18 22.89
CA TRP A 199 -18.32 -4.81 21.56
C TRP A 199 -19.50 -5.75 21.34
N HIS A 200 -20.05 -5.72 20.13
CA HIS A 200 -21.04 -6.67 19.65
C HIS A 200 -20.40 -7.67 18.70
N ALA A 201 -20.81 -8.94 18.79
CA ALA A 201 -20.49 -9.90 17.76
C ALA A 201 -21.09 -9.40 16.43
N PRO A 202 -20.36 -9.54 15.30
CA PRO A 202 -20.95 -9.24 14.01
C PRO A 202 -22.26 -10.02 13.90
N PRO A 203 -23.36 -9.39 13.44
CA PRO A 203 -24.54 -10.17 13.11
C PRO A 203 -24.08 -11.25 12.13
N GLU A 204 -24.37 -12.52 12.46
CA GLU A 204 -24.08 -13.63 11.56
C GLU A 204 -24.77 -13.28 10.24
N MET A 205 -23.97 -12.84 9.26
CA MET A 205 -24.53 -12.55 7.95
C MET A 205 -25.11 -13.88 7.47
N PRO A 206 -26.39 -13.92 7.07
CA PRO A 206 -27.00 -15.15 6.62
C PRO A 206 -26.04 -15.75 5.62
N GLU A 207 -25.53 -16.94 5.95
CA GLU A 207 -24.52 -17.60 5.15
C GLU A 207 -25.03 -17.55 3.72
N THR A 208 -24.23 -16.93 2.85
CA THR A 208 -24.60 -16.74 1.45
C THR A 208 -25.08 -18.09 0.99
N PRO A 209 -26.37 -18.23 0.59
CA PRO A 209 -27.02 -19.53 0.48
C PRO A 209 -26.08 -20.40 -0.32
N GLU A 210 -25.54 -21.43 0.34
CA GLU A 210 -24.47 -22.26 -0.18
C GLU A 210 -24.82 -22.53 -1.63
N THR A 211 -23.97 -22.05 -2.55
CA THR A 211 -24.21 -22.21 -3.98
C THR A 211 -24.53 -23.68 -4.18
N PRO A 212 -25.78 -24.05 -4.51
CA PRO A 212 -26.23 -25.42 -4.38
C PRO A 212 -25.27 -26.26 -5.19
N ALA A 213 -24.57 -27.16 -4.49
CA ALA A 213 -23.52 -27.99 -5.05
C ALA A 213 -23.97 -28.46 -6.43
N SER A 214 -23.24 -28.00 -7.45
CA SER A 214 -23.44 -28.26 -8.88
C SER A 214 -24.24 -29.53 -9.12
N VAL A 215 -25.57 -29.37 -9.20
CA VAL A 215 -26.45 -30.43 -9.67
C VAL A 215 -26.21 -30.47 -11.17
N GLN A 216 -25.30 -31.35 -11.59
CA GLN A 216 -25.14 -31.75 -12.98
C GLN A 216 -26.42 -32.49 -13.41
N GLY A 217 -27.49 -31.74 -13.62
CA GLY A 217 -28.72 -32.18 -14.23
C GLY A 217 -28.94 -31.38 -15.52
N PRO A 218 -29.34 -32.01 -16.63
CA PRO A 218 -29.65 -31.29 -17.87
C PRO A 218 -30.84 -30.36 -17.64
N VAL A 219 -30.56 -29.06 -17.52
CA VAL A 219 -31.59 -28.02 -17.38
C VAL A 219 -32.30 -27.88 -18.72
N LYS A 220 -33.55 -28.36 -18.77
CA LYS A 220 -34.47 -28.15 -19.89
C LYS A 220 -35.00 -26.72 -19.81
N ILE A 221 -34.32 -25.80 -20.48
CA ILE A 221 -34.70 -24.38 -20.55
C ILE A 221 -36.04 -24.28 -21.28
N THR A 222 -37.10 -23.98 -20.52
CA THR A 222 -38.39 -23.59 -21.10
C THR A 222 -38.49 -22.08 -20.99
N VAL A 223 -38.34 -21.40 -22.13
CA VAL A 223 -38.52 -19.96 -22.26
C VAL A 223 -40.01 -19.67 -22.16
N GLN A 224 -40.47 -19.13 -21.05
CA GLN A 224 -41.78 -18.48 -20.98
C GLN A 224 -41.57 -16.98 -21.16
N ALA A 225 -42.17 -16.45 -22.23
CA ALA A 225 -42.26 -15.04 -22.52
C ALA A 225 -43.17 -14.36 -21.48
N VAL A 226 -42.66 -13.34 -20.80
CA VAL A 226 -43.46 -12.46 -19.94
C VAL A 226 -43.84 -11.21 -20.75
N PRO A 227 -45.12 -10.80 -20.77
CA PRO A 227 -45.55 -9.62 -21.49
C PRO A 227 -45.10 -8.34 -20.78
N ALA A 228 -44.78 -7.34 -21.60
CA ALA A 228 -44.56 -5.96 -21.18
C ALA A 228 -45.90 -5.34 -20.79
N GLU A 229 -46.06 -5.01 -19.50
CA GLU A 229 -47.06 -4.05 -19.06
C GLU A 229 -46.35 -2.83 -18.48
N ALA A 230 -46.61 -1.73 -19.16
CA ALA A 230 -46.27 -0.38 -18.77
C ALA A 230 -47.24 0.07 -17.67
N GLU A 231 -46.74 0.70 -16.60
CA GLU A 231 -47.53 1.68 -15.86
C GLU A 231 -46.67 2.88 -15.44
N ALA A 232 -47.11 4.03 -15.94
CA ALA A 232 -46.71 5.36 -15.55
C ALA A 232 -47.57 5.84 -14.37
N LYS A 233 -46.96 6.50 -13.36
CA LYS A 233 -47.62 7.45 -12.43
C LYS A 233 -46.52 8.17 -11.64
N SER A 234 -46.18 9.44 -11.90
CA SER A 234 -46.90 10.71 -11.63
C SER A 234 -46.79 11.19 -10.17
N SER A 235 -46.69 12.52 -10.05
CA SER A 235 -46.77 13.45 -8.91
C SER A 235 -45.52 13.57 -8.02
N GLU A 236 -44.71 14.64 -8.13
CA GLU A 236 -44.97 16.04 -7.72
C GLU A 236 -45.56 16.16 -6.32
N THR A 237 -44.78 16.71 -5.38
CA THR A 237 -45.27 17.69 -4.41
C THR A 237 -44.09 18.57 -4.00
N GLU A 238 -44.03 19.70 -4.69
CA GLU A 238 -43.38 20.94 -4.32
C GLU A 238 -43.99 21.48 -3.02
N SER A 239 -43.17 21.96 -2.09
CA SER A 239 -43.61 22.73 -0.94
C SER A 239 -42.49 23.67 -0.52
N GLU A 240 -42.48 24.86 -1.11
CA GLU A 240 -41.97 26.06 -0.45
C GLU A 240 -42.76 26.31 0.84
N PRO A 241 -42.16 27.00 1.82
CA PRO A 241 -42.74 28.30 2.12
C PRO A 241 -41.73 29.42 2.38
N GLU A 242 -42.06 30.55 1.77
CA GLU A 242 -42.12 31.91 2.31
C GLU A 242 -40.90 32.48 3.06
N THR A 243 -40.13 33.26 2.29
CA THR A 243 -39.88 34.69 2.50
C THR A 243 -40.37 35.29 3.83
N THR A 244 -39.44 35.72 4.68
CA THR A 244 -39.67 36.87 5.57
C THR A 244 -38.51 37.84 5.44
N THR A 245 -38.84 38.96 4.81
CA THR A 245 -38.06 40.18 4.67
C THR A 245 -38.06 40.91 6.00
N GLU A 246 -36.88 41.17 6.58
CA GLU A 246 -36.67 42.41 7.36
C GLU A 246 -35.18 42.74 7.46
N ALA A 247 -34.85 43.92 6.92
CA ALA A 247 -33.69 44.76 7.19
C ALA A 247 -34.22 46.21 7.12
N PRO A 248 -33.52 47.27 7.57
CA PRO A 248 -32.14 47.35 8.07
C PRO A 248 -31.98 48.31 9.30
N ALA A 249 -30.71 48.69 9.58
CA ALA A 249 -30.21 49.78 10.46
C ALA A 249 -29.84 49.33 11.90
N GLU A 250 -28.73 49.71 12.54
CA GLU A 250 -27.90 50.91 12.46
C GLU A 250 -26.41 50.65 12.70
N ALA A 251 -25.61 51.64 12.34
CA ALA A 251 -24.17 51.76 12.56
C ALA A 251 -23.84 52.26 13.98
N GLU A 252 -22.67 51.89 14.52
CA GLU A 252 -21.79 52.69 15.41
C GLU A 252 -20.46 51.91 15.51
N SER A 253 -19.32 52.38 14.98
CA SER A 253 -18.42 53.40 15.52
C SER A 253 -17.95 53.12 16.95
N SER A 254 -16.68 52.74 17.13
CA SER A 254 -15.74 53.49 18.00
C SER A 254 -14.47 52.68 18.34
N ALA A 255 -13.35 53.24 17.91
CA ALA A 255 -12.06 53.39 18.60
C ALA A 255 -11.68 52.46 19.78
N GLY A 256 -10.48 51.90 19.65
CA GLY A 256 -9.38 52.19 20.60
C GLY A 256 -9.33 51.39 21.89
N ASN A 257 -8.34 50.51 21.99
CA ASN A 257 -7.33 50.72 23.02
C ASN A 257 -6.02 50.04 22.67
N ALA A 258 -4.99 50.88 22.61
CA ALA A 258 -3.60 50.50 22.77
C ALA A 258 -3.39 50.04 24.22
N THR A 259 -2.58 49.02 24.42
CA THR A 259 -1.75 48.93 25.62
C THR A 259 -0.46 48.23 25.25
N GLU A 260 0.61 48.97 25.51
CA GLU A 260 2.02 48.66 25.30
C GLU A 260 2.56 47.64 26.32
N GLU A 261 3.82 47.27 26.09
CA GLU A 261 4.78 46.58 26.97
C GLU A 261 4.65 45.04 27.04
N GLU A 262 5.73 44.25 26.92
CA GLU A 262 7.15 44.53 27.10
C GLU A 262 8.00 43.44 26.42
N GLY A 263 9.14 43.87 25.85
CA GLY A 263 10.42 43.16 25.73
C GLY A 263 10.50 41.67 25.44
N SER A 264 11.09 41.32 24.28
CA SER A 264 12.21 40.36 24.23
C SER A 264 12.99 40.43 22.92
N LYS A 265 14.11 41.15 22.98
CA LYS A 265 15.45 40.76 22.51
C LYS A 265 15.50 39.94 21.21
N GLU A 266 15.77 40.64 20.11
CA GLU A 266 16.23 40.07 18.85
C GLU A 266 17.62 39.42 19.03
N GLU A 267 17.70 38.10 18.89
CA GLU A 267 18.90 37.43 18.42
C GLU A 267 18.69 37.00 16.98
N SER A 268 19.47 37.62 16.10
CA SER A 268 19.53 37.37 14.67
C SER A 268 20.23 36.03 14.42
N GLY A 269 19.45 34.95 14.38
CA GLY A 269 19.89 33.62 13.98
C GLY A 269 19.41 33.27 12.56
N SER A 270 20.33 33.26 11.60
CA SER A 270 20.09 32.84 10.21
C SER A 270 19.41 31.46 10.15
N SER A 271 18.16 31.44 9.67
CA SER A 271 17.38 30.21 9.49
C SER A 271 17.77 29.56 8.15
N SER A 272 18.79 28.69 8.20
CA SER A 272 19.03 27.73 7.13
C SER A 272 18.06 26.56 7.28
N SER A 273 17.38 26.27 6.18
CA SER A 273 16.38 25.21 6.02
C SER A 273 16.92 23.83 6.45
N GLN A 274 16.43 23.30 7.58
CA GLN A 274 16.59 21.90 8.01
C GLN A 274 15.21 21.28 8.25
N GLY A 275 14.51 20.97 7.17
CA GLY A 275 13.35 20.09 7.18
C GLY A 275 13.79 18.63 7.19
N GLY A 276 13.97 18.04 8.37
CA GLY A 276 14.26 16.61 8.48
C GLY A 276 14.83 16.15 9.81
N SER A 277 14.07 16.25 10.92
CA SER A 277 14.46 15.53 12.16
C SER A 277 13.43 15.50 13.30
N SER A 278 12.12 15.54 13.03
CA SER A 278 11.15 15.45 14.14
C SER A 278 11.07 14.02 14.70
N THR A 279 11.10 13.00 13.82
CA THR A 279 11.07 11.58 14.22
C THR A 279 12.36 11.13 14.90
N PHE A 280 13.52 11.67 14.53
CA PHE A 280 14.80 11.28 15.12
C PHE A 280 14.93 11.70 16.59
N ARG A 281 14.37 12.86 16.95
CA ARG A 281 14.37 13.34 18.34
C ARG A 281 13.48 12.48 19.24
N ILE A 282 12.34 12.01 18.73
CA ILE A 282 11.42 11.14 19.49
C ILE A 282 12.08 9.78 19.78
N VAL A 283 12.77 9.20 18.80
CA VAL A 283 13.45 7.90 18.97
C VAL A 283 14.57 7.99 20.02
N ILE A 284 15.34 9.08 20.04
CA ILE A 284 16.40 9.28 21.05
C ILE A 284 15.80 9.41 22.45
N VAL A 285 14.71 10.15 22.62
CA VAL A 285 14.04 10.31 23.92
C VAL A 285 13.50 8.96 24.43
N LEU A 286 12.90 8.15 23.55
CA LEU A 286 12.40 6.82 23.92
C LEU A 286 13.54 5.87 24.33
N LEU A 287 14.69 5.89 23.64
CA LEU A 287 15.84 5.06 24.00
C LEU A 287 16.41 5.42 25.37
N VAL A 288 16.47 6.71 25.72
CA VAL A 288 16.93 7.17 27.04
C VAL A 288 15.97 6.72 28.14
N ILE A 289 14.66 6.80 27.91
CA ILE A 289 13.64 6.35 28.87
C ILE A 289 13.74 4.84 29.12
N VAL A 290 13.90 4.03 28.06
CA VAL A 290 14.04 2.57 28.18
C VAL A 290 15.31 2.19 28.94
N ALA A 291 16.43 2.88 28.69
CA ALA A 291 17.67 2.66 29.43
C ALA A 291 17.51 3.00 30.92
N ALA A 292 16.85 4.12 31.25
CA ALA A 292 16.60 4.53 32.64
C ALA A 292 15.71 3.52 33.39
N ILE A 293 14.63 3.04 32.75
CA ILE A 293 13.74 2.02 33.34
C ILE A 293 14.51 0.72 33.59
N SER A 294 15.38 0.31 32.66
CA SER A 294 16.19 -0.90 32.82
C SER A 294 17.12 -0.83 34.02
N VAL A 295 17.75 0.33 34.27
CA VAL A 295 18.60 0.55 35.45
C VAL A 295 17.79 0.48 36.74
N ILE A 296 16.60 1.09 36.78
CA ILE A 296 15.71 1.06 37.95
C ILE A 296 15.26 -0.36 38.27
N VAL A 297 14.82 -1.13 37.26
CA VAL A 297 14.40 -2.53 37.44
C VAL A 297 15.56 -3.39 37.93
N CYS A 298 16.77 -3.17 37.42
CA CYS A 298 17.96 -3.89 37.87
C CYS A 298 18.28 -3.58 39.34
N ALA A 299 18.27 -2.30 39.72
CA ALA A 299 18.50 -1.87 41.11
C ALA A 299 17.46 -2.47 42.09
N MET A 300 16.17 -2.51 41.69
CA MET A 300 15.12 -3.13 42.50
C MET A 300 15.29 -4.64 42.65
N ARG A 301 15.84 -5.33 41.64
CA ARG A 301 16.14 -6.76 41.71
C ARG A 301 17.27 -7.04 42.67
N THR A 302 18.33 -6.23 42.65
CA THR A 302 19.48 -6.39 43.54
C THR A 302 19.12 -6.08 44.99
N ALA A 303 18.22 -5.12 45.25
CA ALA A 303 17.77 -4.79 46.60
C ALA A 303 16.84 -5.86 47.23
N ARG A 304 16.36 -6.83 46.43
CA ARG A 304 15.45 -7.89 46.86
C ARG A 304 16.15 -9.23 47.10
N SER A 305 17.45 -9.33 46.79
CA SER A 305 18.31 -10.48 47.06
C SER A 305 19.18 -10.23 48.29
#